data_AF-A0A0E1WYX0-F1
#
_entry.id   AF-A0A0E1WYX0-F1
#
_cell.length_a   1.000
_cell.length_b   1.000
_cell.length_c   1.000
_cell.angle_alpha   90.00
_cell.angle_beta   90.00
_cell.angle_gamma   90.00
#
_symmetry.space_group_name_H-M   'P 1'
#
loop_
_entity.id
_entity.type
_entity.pdbx_description
1 polymer ?
#
loop_
_entity_poly.entity_id
_entity_poly.type
_entity_poly.pdbx_seq_one_letter_code
_entity_poly.pdbx_strand_id
1 'polypeptide(L)'
;MTIDLKAGTKRLIWRTAMAVPFVAALSGCTATAWTEKVSINTAPLPKECAGWEKIDLKQRTTMVLLREDPKLVVNIDAHNLKGRNLGCWQ
;
A
#
# COMPACT_ATOMS: atom_id res chain seq x y z
N MET A 1 -47.18 -6.35 -41.96
CA MET A 1 -45.83 -5.76 -42.15
C MET A 1 -45.25 -5.44 -40.78
N THR A 2 -44.41 -6.33 -40.25
CA THR A 2 -43.68 -6.12 -38.99
C THR A 2 -42.33 -5.49 -39.34
N ILE A 3 -42.10 -4.27 -38.86
CA ILE A 3 -40.91 -3.47 -39.18
C ILE A 3 -39.74 -3.97 -38.31
N ASP A 4 -38.64 -4.35 -38.98
CA ASP A 4 -37.41 -4.88 -38.42
C ASP A 4 -36.67 -3.85 -37.53
N LEU A 5 -36.94 -3.87 -36.22
CA LEU A 5 -36.33 -3.00 -35.21
C LEU A 5 -34.91 -3.44 -34.75
N LYS A 6 -34.34 -4.50 -35.32
CA LYS A 6 -33.20 -5.22 -34.72
C LYS A 6 -31.81 -4.75 -35.18
N ALA A 7 -31.71 -4.03 -36.30
CA ALA A 7 -30.42 -3.67 -36.90
C ALA A 7 -29.78 -2.39 -36.31
N GLY A 8 -30.60 -1.40 -35.91
CA GLY A 8 -30.12 -0.12 -35.37
C GLY A 8 -29.53 -0.22 -33.97
N THR A 9 -30.13 -1.07 -33.13
CA THR A 9 -29.77 -1.21 -31.71
C THR A 9 -28.38 -1.80 -31.51
N LYS A 10 -27.99 -2.79 -32.33
CA LYS A 10 -26.64 -3.41 -32.25
C LYS A 10 -25.52 -2.42 -32.57
N ARG A 11 -25.73 -1.54 -33.55
CA ARG A 11 -24.74 -0.53 -33.97
C ARG A 11 -24.63 0.60 -32.95
N LEU A 12 -25.72 0.93 -32.25
CA LEU A 12 -25.74 1.92 -31.17
C LEU A 12 -25.06 1.40 -29.89
N ILE A 13 -25.27 0.12 -29.54
CA ILE A 13 -24.61 -0.54 -28.41
C ILE A 13 -23.09 -0.63 -28.62
N TRP A 14 -22.63 -0.89 -29.84
CA TRP A 14 -21.19 -0.95 -30.14
C TRP A 14 -20.50 0.42 -30.08
N ARG A 15 -21.20 1.49 -30.50
CA ARG A 15 -20.68 2.86 -30.45
C ARG A 15 -20.63 3.40 -29.01
N THR A 16 -21.60 3.02 -28.18
CA THR A 16 -21.59 3.38 -26.75
C THR A 16 -20.54 2.60 -25.97
N ALA A 17 -20.35 1.30 -26.25
CA ALA A 17 -19.31 0.49 -25.62
C ALA A 17 -17.86 0.98 -25.87
N MET A 18 -17.60 1.58 -27.04
CA MET A 18 -16.28 2.17 -27.37
C MET A 18 -16.05 3.57 -26.80
N ALA A 19 -17.10 4.33 -26.48
CA ALA A 19 -16.97 5.72 -26.01
C ALA A 19 -16.82 5.83 -24.48
N VAL A 20 -17.34 4.86 -23.73
CA VAL A 20 -17.28 4.84 -22.25
C VAL A 20 -15.85 4.77 -21.67
N PRO A 21 -14.91 3.98 -22.21
CA PRO A 21 -13.55 3.92 -21.64
C PRO A 21 -12.75 5.21 -21.87
N PHE A 22 -13.03 5.95 -22.95
CA PHE A 22 -12.35 7.22 -23.25
C PHE A 22 -12.77 8.35 -22.31
N VAL A 23 -14.06 8.40 -21.92
CA VAL A 23 -14.54 9.41 -20.96
C VAL A 23 -14.05 9.09 -19.54
N ALA A 24 -13.98 7.80 -19.17
CA ALA A 24 -13.42 7.38 -17.88
C ALA A 24 -11.91 7.64 -17.75
N ALA A 25 -11.16 7.62 -18.86
CA ALA A 25 -9.73 7.95 -18.87
C ALA A 25 -9.45 9.47 -18.78
N LEU A 26 -10.37 10.31 -19.23
CA LEU A 26 -10.26 11.78 -19.17
C LEU A 26 -10.83 12.38 -17.87
N SER A 27 -11.71 11.67 -17.17
CA SER A 27 -12.12 12.04 -15.80
C SER A 27 -10.98 11.69 -14.85
N GLY A 28 -10.04 12.62 -14.68
CA GLY A 28 -8.77 12.49 -13.95
C GLY A 28 -8.86 12.18 -12.45
N CYS A 29 -9.57 11.13 -12.06
CA CYS A 29 -9.48 10.48 -10.76
C CYS A 29 -8.36 9.41 -10.77
N THR A 30 -7.17 9.77 -11.25
CA THR A 30 -5.98 9.02 -10.86
C THR A 30 -5.63 9.52 -9.46
N ALA A 31 -6.11 8.80 -8.44
CA ALA A 31 -5.66 8.95 -7.06
C ALA A 31 -4.20 8.48 -6.94
N THR A 32 -3.28 9.19 -7.61
CA THR A 32 -1.82 9.03 -7.46
C THR A 32 -1.36 9.88 -6.28
N ALA A 33 -1.98 9.69 -5.12
CA ALA A 33 -1.50 10.25 -3.86
C ALA A 33 -0.45 9.34 -3.19
N TRP A 34 -0.20 8.15 -3.74
CA TRP A 34 0.73 7.16 -3.17
C TRP A 34 2.16 7.21 -3.73
N THR A 35 2.45 8.15 -4.63
CA THR A 35 3.82 8.36 -5.14
C THR A 35 4.45 9.61 -4.55
N GLU A 36 4.07 10.02 -3.34
CA GLU A 36 4.98 10.85 -2.55
C GLU A 36 6.23 10.01 -2.36
N LYS A 37 7.27 10.35 -3.12
CA LYS A 37 8.62 9.79 -2.97
C LYS A 37 8.99 10.06 -1.52
N VAL A 38 8.81 9.06 -0.66
CA VAL A 38 9.41 9.03 0.67
C VAL A 38 10.88 9.30 0.43
N SER A 39 11.32 10.49 0.79
CA SER A 39 12.73 10.84 0.80
C SER A 39 13.33 9.92 1.84
N ILE A 40 13.88 8.81 1.38
CA ILE A 40 14.79 7.99 2.16
C ILE A 40 15.94 8.94 2.46
N ASN A 41 15.87 9.60 3.60
CA ASN A 41 16.99 10.35 4.13
C ASN A 41 18.08 9.30 4.33
N THR A 42 18.98 9.22 3.36
CA THR A 42 20.21 8.44 3.43
C THR A 42 21.13 9.17 4.39
N ALA A 43 20.71 9.23 5.66
CA ALA A 43 21.62 9.56 6.73
C ALA A 43 22.74 8.52 6.68
N PRO A 44 24.00 8.93 6.88
CA PRO A 44 25.11 7.99 6.95
C PRO A 44 24.76 6.93 7.99
N LEU A 45 24.71 5.66 7.55
CA LEU A 45 24.44 4.51 8.40
C LEU A 45 25.42 4.57 9.59
N PRO A 46 24.94 4.43 10.83
CA PRO A 46 25.83 4.42 11.98
C PRO A 46 26.84 3.28 11.78
N LYS A 47 28.13 3.62 11.88
CA LYS A 47 29.22 2.64 11.67
C LYS A 47 29.25 1.54 12.74
N GLU A 48 28.56 1.77 13.85
CA GLU A 48 28.44 0.83 14.94
C GLU A 48 26.97 0.68 15.32
N CYS A 49 26.51 -0.56 15.37
CA CYS A 49 25.19 -0.94 15.87
C CYS A 49 25.16 -1.05 17.40
N ALA A 50 26.15 -0.47 18.09
CA ALA A 50 26.21 -0.42 19.54
C ALA A 50 24.95 0.28 20.08
N GLY A 51 24.13 -0.47 20.85
CA GLY A 51 22.85 0.00 21.39
C GLY A 51 21.61 -0.44 20.60
N TRP A 52 21.78 -1.06 19.44
CA TRP A 52 20.70 -1.71 18.70
C TRP A 52 20.69 -3.20 19.06
N GLU A 53 19.81 -3.59 19.98
CA GLU A 53 19.49 -4.99 20.24
C GLU A 53 18.14 -5.35 19.61
N LYS A 54 18.07 -6.51 18.95
CA LYS A 54 16.83 -7.05 18.40
C LYS A 54 15.97 -7.57 19.54
N ILE A 55 14.74 -7.08 19.63
CA ILE A 55 13.79 -7.48 20.67
C ILE A 55 12.92 -8.60 20.10
N ASP A 56 13.10 -9.83 20.60
CA ASP A 56 12.27 -10.97 20.19
C ASP A 56 11.18 -11.25 21.22
N LEU A 57 9.91 -11.12 20.80
CA LEU A 57 8.76 -11.33 21.67
C LEU A 57 8.27 -12.77 21.56
N LYS A 58 8.28 -13.50 22.67
CA LYS A 58 7.59 -14.80 22.77
C LYS A 58 6.09 -14.59 22.53
N GLN A 59 5.45 -15.52 21.82
CA GLN A 59 4.01 -15.45 21.50
C GLN A 59 3.12 -15.16 22.72
N ARG A 60 3.42 -15.78 23.86
CA ARG A 60 2.68 -15.54 25.11
C ARG A 60 2.75 -14.08 25.54
N THR A 61 3.93 -13.48 25.46
CA THR A 61 4.17 -12.08 25.81
C THR A 61 3.47 -11.15 24.83
N THR A 62 3.52 -11.43 23.53
CA THR A 62 2.79 -10.67 22.51
C THR A 62 1.28 -10.63 22.81
N MET A 63 0.69 -11.77 23.19
CA MET A 63 -0.73 -11.85 23.52
C MET A 63 -1.12 -11.10 24.79
N VAL A 64 -0.20 -10.92 25.73
CA VAL A 64 -0.43 -10.10 26.94
C VAL A 64 -0.29 -8.62 26.58
N LEU A 65 0.78 -8.26 25.87
CA LEU A 65 1.04 -6.89 25.45
C LEU A 65 -0.06 -6.34 24.54
N LEU A 66 -0.60 -7.14 23.62
CA LEU A 66 -1.73 -6.72 22.80
C LEU A 66 -3.00 -6.39 23.61
N ARG A 67 -3.16 -6.96 24.81
CA ARG A 67 -4.31 -6.67 25.68
C ARG A 67 -4.09 -5.46 26.56
N GLU A 68 -2.88 -5.27 27.07
CA GLU A 68 -2.55 -4.18 27.99
C GLU A 68 -2.12 -2.89 27.26
N ASP A 69 -1.21 -3.01 26.30
CA ASP A 69 -0.72 -1.90 25.49
C ASP A 69 -0.33 -2.37 24.06
N PRO A 70 -1.28 -2.36 23.11
CA PRO A 70 -1.01 -2.77 21.74
C PRO A 70 -0.03 -1.83 21.02
N LYS A 71 0.12 -0.57 21.48
CA LYS A 71 1.04 0.38 20.88
C LYS A 71 2.49 -0.01 21.15
N LEU A 72 2.77 -0.65 22.28
CA LEU A 72 4.11 -1.12 22.61
C LEU A 72 4.59 -2.20 21.62
N VAL A 73 3.70 -3.10 21.19
CA VAL A 73 4.03 -4.13 20.18
C VAL A 73 4.44 -3.47 18.86
N VAL A 74 3.67 -2.49 18.39
CA VAL A 74 3.99 -1.74 17.16
C VAL A 74 5.30 -0.98 17.28
N ASN A 75 5.58 -0.37 18.44
CA ASN A 75 6.84 0.34 18.67
C ASN A 75 8.05 -0.62 18.67
N ILE A 76 7.90 -1.82 19.24
CA ILE A 76 8.93 -2.86 19.22
C ILE A 76 9.20 -3.31 17.77
N ASP A 77 8.15 -3.53 16.99
CA ASP A 77 8.29 -3.88 15.56
C ASP A 77 8.97 -2.75 14.77
N ALA A 78 8.62 -1.48 15.04
CA ALA A 78 9.23 -0.33 14.41
C ALA A 78 10.73 -0.18 14.78
N HIS A 79 11.09 -0.43 16.04
CA HIS A 79 12.48 -0.50 16.49
C HIS A 79 13.25 -1.60 15.74
N ASN A 80 12.66 -2.79 15.64
CA ASN A 80 13.25 -3.92 14.95
C ASN A 80 13.42 -3.68 13.43
N LEU A 81 12.47 -3.00 12.79
CA LEU A 81 12.56 -2.59 11.39
C LEU A 81 13.65 -1.54 11.17
N LYS A 82 13.76 -0.57 12.08
CA LYS A 82 14.77 0.48 11.97
C LYS A 82 16.19 -0.10 12.09
N GLY A 83 16.46 -0.96 13.06
CA GLY A 83 17.77 -1.60 13.17
C GLY A 83 18.10 -2.50 11.97
N ARG A 84 17.10 -3.16 11.36
CA ARG A 84 17.28 -3.90 10.10
C ARG A 84 17.64 -2.97 8.94
N ASN A 85 16.96 -1.83 8.81
CA ASN A 85 17.23 -0.84 7.77
C ASN A 85 18.61 -0.19 7.93
N LEU A 86 19.14 -0.17 9.16
CA LEU A 86 20.49 0.30 9.45
C LEU A 86 21.57 -0.79 9.24
N GLY A 87 21.18 -2.02 8.91
CA GLY A 87 22.10 -3.14 8.69
C GLY A 87 22.64 -3.79 9.97
N CYS A 88 21.98 -3.56 11.12
CA CYS A 88 22.47 -4.03 12.41
C CYS A 88 22.25 -5.51 12.71
N TRP A 89 21.30 -6.13 12.03
CA TRP A 89 21.06 -7.57 12.11
C TRP A 89 20.41 -8.06 10.82
N GLN A 90 20.58 -9.35 10.56
CA GLN A 90 20.15 -10.05 9.34
C GLN A 90 19.04 -11.05 9.65
#